data_AF-A0A522REE7-F1
#
_entry.id   AF-A0A522REE7-F1
#
_cell.length_a   1.000
_cell.length_b   1.000
_cell.length_c   1.000
_cell.angle_alpha   90.00
_cell.angle_beta   90.00
_cell.angle_gamma   90.00
#
_symmetry.space_group_name_H-M   'P 1'
#
loop_
_entity.id
_entity.type
_entity.pdbx_description
1 polymer ?
#
loop_
_entity_poly.entity_id
_entity_poly.type
_entity_poly.pdbx_seq_one_letter_code
_entity_poly.pdbx_strand_id
1 'polypeptide(L)' 'MDNQTPITLSRLDVERIESLLDTPALRDSPAAKRLRDEFDRADIVEPADMPHDVVSMNSSADCVDESNGRHYTSVS' A
#
# COMPACT_ATOMS: atom_id res chain seq x y z
N MET A 1 -11.29 -12.39 16.18
CA MET A 1 -10.06 -11.63 16.48
C MET A 1 -9.38 -11.47 15.14
N ASP A 2 -9.72 -10.41 14.41
CA ASP A 2 -9.19 -10.18 13.07
C ASP A 2 -7.70 -9.84 13.22
N ASN A 3 -6.86 -10.82 12.92
CA ASN A 3 -5.41 -10.80 13.06
C ASN A 3 -4.74 -9.98 11.93
N GLN A 4 -5.31 -8.82 11.60
CA GLN A 4 -4.73 -7.94 10.59
C GLN A 4 -3.58 -7.16 11.24
N THR A 5 -2.38 -7.58 10.91
CA THR A 5 -1.17 -6.78 11.12
C THR A 5 -1.38 -5.41 10.48
N PRO A 6 -1.10 -4.31 11.18
CA PRO A 6 -1.13 -2.97 10.61
C PRO A 6 -0.36 -2.91 9.30
N ILE A 7 -0.94 -2.28 8.28
CA ILE A 7 -0.22 -2.00 7.04
C ILE A 7 0.68 -0.78 7.26
N THR A 8 1.93 -0.84 6.78
CA THR A 8 2.82 0.32 6.76
C THR A 8 2.67 1.03 5.43
N LEU A 9 2.40 2.33 5.46
CA LEU A 9 2.20 3.15 4.27
C LEU A 9 2.94 4.48 4.41
N SER A 10 3.40 5.04 3.29
CA SER A 10 3.93 6.40 3.34
C SER A 10 2.78 7.41 3.41
N ARG A 11 3.00 8.55 4.05
CA ARG A 11 2.01 9.64 4.08
C ARG A 11 1.58 10.07 2.67
N LEU A 12 2.50 10.07 1.71
CA LEU A 12 2.21 10.39 0.31
C LEU A 12 1.27 9.38 -0.34
N ASP A 13 1.46 8.09 -0.04
CA ASP A 13 0.64 7.03 -0.62
C ASP A 13 -0.79 7.06 -0.05
N VAL A 14 -0.94 7.36 1.24
CA VAL A 14 -2.25 7.56 1.87
C VAL A 14 -3.01 8.69 1.18
N GLU A 15 -2.39 9.86 0.99
CA GLU A 15 -3.04 11.01 0.32
C GLU A 15 -3.49 10.68 -1.12
N ARG A 16 -2.66 9.94 -1.86
CA ARG A 16 -2.98 9.51 -3.23
C ARG A 16 -4.12 8.51 -3.26
N ILE A 17 -4.13 7.53 -2.35
CA ILE A 17 -5.18 6.50 -2.32
C ILE A 17 -6.49 7.11 -1.82
N GLU A 18 -6.47 7.98 -0.81
CA GLU A 18 -7.68 8.71 -0.39
C GLU A 18 -8.29 9.50 -1.55
N SER A 19 -7.46 10.21 -2.31
CA SER A 19 -7.90 10.94 -3.50
C SER A 19 -8.55 10.01 -4.55
N LEU A 20 -8.03 8.80 -4.72
CA LEU A 20 -8.61 7.79 -5.61
C LEU A 20 -9.92 7.22 -5.07
N LEU A 21 -9.99 6.92 -3.76
CA LEU A 21 -11.19 6.43 -3.09
C LEU A 21 -12.31 7.47 -3.09
N ASP A 22 -11.96 8.76 -3.21
CA ASP A 22 -12.91 9.85 -3.28
C ASP A 22 -13.56 10.04 -4.66
N THR A 23 -13.13 9.28 -5.66
CA THR A 23 -13.77 9.26 -6.99
C THR A 23 -15.20 8.68 -6.92
N PRO A 24 -16.15 9.16 -7.74
CA PRO A 24 -17.55 8.71 -7.70
C PRO A 24 -17.73 7.19 -7.91
N ALA A 25 -16.78 6.55 -8.61
CA ALA A 25 -16.82 5.11 -8.85
C ALA A 25 -16.49 4.27 -7.61
N LEU A 26 -15.76 4.83 -6.65
CA LEU A 26 -15.22 4.10 -5.49
C LEU A 26 -15.72 4.64 -4.14
N ARG A 27 -16.17 5.90 -4.09
CA ARG A 27 -16.53 6.61 -2.84
C ARG A 27 -17.52 5.86 -1.96
N ASP A 28 -18.52 5.22 -2.56
CA ASP A 28 -19.58 4.48 -1.87
C ASP A 28 -19.34 2.96 -1.84
N SER A 29 -18.18 2.51 -2.33
CA SER A 29 -17.85 1.09 -2.36
C SER A 29 -17.60 0.54 -0.94
N PRO A 30 -18.13 -0.65 -0.61
CA PRO A 30 -17.78 -1.35 0.63
C PRO A 30 -16.28 -1.60 0.79
N ALA A 31 -15.55 -1.74 -0.33
CA ALA A 31 -14.10 -1.90 -0.33
C ALA A 31 -13.38 -0.60 0.09
N ALA A 32 -13.85 0.55 -0.37
CA ALA A 32 -13.29 1.85 0.00
C ALA A 32 -13.46 2.14 1.49
N LYS A 33 -14.62 1.78 2.05
CA LYS A 33 -14.87 1.89 3.50
C LYS A 33 -13.90 1.03 4.30
N ARG A 34 -13.76 -0.26 3.94
CA ARG A 34 -12.82 -1.16 4.62
C ARG A 34 -11.37 -0.66 4.53
N LEU A 35 -10.96 -0.14 3.37
CA LEU A 35 -9.61 0.37 3.21
C LEU A 35 -9.34 1.63 4.06
N ARG A 36 -10.34 2.51 4.23
CA ARG A 36 -10.26 3.63 5.18
C ARG A 36 -10.14 3.14 6.63
N ASP A 37 -10.90 2.11 7.02
CA ASP A 37 -10.78 1.48 8.34
C ASP A 37 -9.39 0.82 8.56
N GLU A 38 -8.68 0.43 7.48
CA GLU A 38 -7.27 0.00 7.57
C GLU A 38 -6.31 1.18 7.74
N PHE A 39 -6.55 2.32 7.07
CA PHE A 39 -5.72 3.52 7.22
C PHE A 39 -5.73 4.06 8.66
N ASP A 40 -6.88 4.01 9.33
CA ASP A 40 -7.02 4.40 10.74
C ASP A 40 -6.13 3.58 11.69
N ARG A 41 -5.73 2.37 11.26
CA ARG A 41 -4.89 1.43 12.02
C ARG A 41 -3.49 1.29 11.43
N ALA A 42 -3.20 1.94 10.31
CA ALA A 42 -1.96 1.82 9.58
C ALA A 42 -0.82 2.53 10.32
N ASP A 43 0.39 2.00 10.15
CA ASP A 43 1.62 2.69 10.54
C ASP A 43 2.03 3.64 9.41
N ILE A 44 1.69 4.92 9.56
CA ILE A 44 1.97 5.94 8.55
C ILE A 44 3.31 6.58 8.85
N VAL A 45 4.26 6.36 7.95
CA VAL A 45 5.62 6.90 8.05
C VAL A 45 5.86 7.97 6.99
N GLU A 46 6.78 8.91 7.25
CA GLU A 46 7.26 9.80 6.19
C GLU A 46 8.03 8.98 5.14
N PRO A 47 8.01 9.37 3.86
CA PRO A 47 8.74 8.63 2.82
C PRO A 47 10.24 8.48 3.12
N ALA A 48 10.83 9.42 3.86
CA ALA A 48 12.23 9.36 4.30
C ALA A 48 12.49 8.37 5.43
N ASP A 49 11.45 8.04 6.20
CA ASP A 49 11.48 7.12 7.35
C ASP A 49 10.93 5.73 6.97
N MET A 50 10.66 5.50 5.67
CA MET A 50 10.19 4.21 5.17
C MET A 50 11.26 3.13 5.40
N PRO A 51 10.92 2.00 6.05
CA PRO A 51 11.85 0.90 6.24
C PRO A 51 12.42 0.40 4.89
N HIS A 52 13.71 0.08 4.87
CA HIS A 52 14.41 -0.36 3.64
C HIS A 52 13.89 -1.69 3.06
N ASP A 53 13.09 -2.42 3.82
CA ASP A 53 12.42 -3.67 3.45
C ASP A 53 10.98 -3.48 2.95
N VAL A 54 10.48 -2.24 2.87
CA VAL A 54 9.14 -1.92 2.38
C VAL A 54 9.20 -1.27 1.00
N VAL A 55 8.48 -1.86 0.05
CA VAL A 55 8.36 -1.33 -1.32
C VAL A 55 7.40 -0.12 -1.32
N SER A 56 7.92 1.08 -1.57
CA SER A 56 7.15 2.33 -1.73
C SER A 56 6.78 2.60 -3.19
N MET A 57 5.85 3.54 -3.47
CA MET A 57 5.64 4.03 -4.84
C MET A 57 6.92 4.71 -5.36
N ASN A 58 7.30 4.40 -6.62
CA ASN A 58 8.60 4.69 -7.26
C ASN A 58 9.82 3.86 -6.76
N SER A 59 9.60 2.79 -6.00
CA SER A 59 10.66 1.82 -5.67
C SER A 59 10.74 0.71 -6.73
N SER A 60 11.95 0.31 -7.10
CA SER A 60 12.19 -0.91 -7.86
C SER A 60 12.24 -2.10 -6.90
N ALA A 61 11.30 -3.03 -7.04
CA ALA A 61 11.30 -4.27 -6.28
C ALA A 61 11.82 -5.42 -7.16
N ASP A 62 12.80 -6.16 -6.64
CA ASP A 62 13.24 -7.43 -7.22
C ASP A 62 12.37 -8.56 -6.67
N CYS A 63 11.41 -9.01 -7.47
CA CYS A 63 10.53 -10.12 -7.13
C CYS A 63 11.03 -11.40 -7.79
N VAL A 64 11.11 -12.50 -7.03
CA VAL A 64 11.41 -13.83 -7.59
C VAL A 64 10.13 -14.65 -7.58
N ASP A 65 9.73 -15.13 -8.75
CA ASP A 65 8.61 -16.06 -8.90
C ASP A 65 9.03 -17.46 -8.43
N GLU A 66 8.47 -17.92 -7.31
CA GLU A 66 8.78 -19.22 -6.68
C GLU A 66 8.42 -20.43 -7.56
N SER A 67 7.52 -20.28 -8.54
CA SER A 67 7.14 -21.38 -9.43
C SER A 67 8.17 -21.64 -10.53
N ASN A 68 8.96 -20.61 -10.88
CA ASN A 68 9.76 -20.57 -12.11
C ASN A 68 11.21 -20.12 -11.90
N GLY A 69 11.54 -19.59 -10.72
CA GLY A 69 12.84 -18.98 -10.41
C GLY A 69 13.13 -17.68 -11.18
N ARG A 70 12.12 -17.06 -11.80
CA ARG A 70 12.31 -15.86 -12.64
C ARG A 70 12.32 -14.60 -11.80
N HIS A 71 13.35 -13.78 -12.00
CA HIS A 71 13.46 -12.45 -11.43
C HIS A 71 12.70 -11.45 -12.30
N TYR A 72 11.83 -10.66 -11.65
CA TYR A 72 11.13 -9.54 -12.25
C TYR A 72 11.48 -8.29 -11.47
N THR A 73 12.15 -7.35 -12.13
CA THR A 73 12.33 -5.99 -11.62
C THR A 73 11.15 -5.16 -12.09
N SER A 74 10.22 -4.89 -11.18
CA SER A 74 9.08 -4.01 -11.44
C SER A 74 9.45 -2.59 -11.00
N VAL A 75 9.49 -1.66 -11.95
CA VAL A 75 9.62 -0.22 -11.65
C VAL A 75 8.20 0.34 -11.65
N SER A 76 7.73 0.77 -10.47
CA SER A 76 6.42 1.43 -10.31
C SER A 76 6.46 2.88 -10.75
#